data_AF-A0A177MXI5-F1
#
_entry.id   AF-A0A177MXI5-F1
#
_cell.length_a   1.000
_cell.length_b   1.000
_cell.length_c   1.000
_cell.angle_alpha   90.00
_cell.angle_beta   90.00
_cell.angle_gamma   90.00
#
_symmetry.space_group_name_H-M   'P 1'
#
loop_
_entity.id
_entity.type
_entity.pdbx_description
1 polymer ?
#
loop_
_entity_poly.entity_id
_entity_poly.type
_entity_poly.pdbx_seq_one_letter_code
_entity_poly.pdbx_strand_id
1 'polypeptide(L)'
;MLPTLNMRLCASIILVFILSGCAEFNSTPNIATTPYNDPYAQSGIDDLLAFGASMAAMSETARADLCKSLQSTQKVSYSEGVQLHLMVGRLLSDACGDITKILEGVKSLSPSYTADERMQRLIAIDTQTLIRMHNLEKKQRVVLQKPKKSKAVVETKDPPEPKHNETNLLREKLEAIRSIEKQMDESIDGN
;
A
#
# COMPACT_ATOMS: atom_id res chain seq x y z
N MET A 1 -68.89 50.96 10.66
CA MET A 1 -67.43 51.25 10.70
C MET A 1 -66.82 50.43 11.83
N LEU A 2 -65.62 49.86 11.61
CA LEU A 2 -64.92 48.80 12.36
C LEU A 2 -65.48 47.38 12.13
N PRO A 3 -64.82 46.57 11.27
CA PRO A 3 -64.07 45.43 11.80
C PRO A 3 -62.90 44.97 10.90
N THR A 4 -61.98 45.86 10.51
CA THR A 4 -60.80 45.46 9.68
C THR A 4 -59.45 45.60 10.37
N LEU A 5 -59.39 46.22 11.56
CA LEU A 5 -58.13 46.43 12.27
C LEU A 5 -57.66 45.18 13.05
N ASN A 6 -58.58 44.29 13.46
CA ASN A 6 -58.24 43.13 14.31
C ASN A 6 -57.58 41.96 13.55
N MET A 7 -57.74 41.87 12.23
CA MET A 7 -57.24 40.71 11.48
C MET A 7 -55.74 40.84 11.12
N ARG A 8 -55.21 42.07 11.07
CA ARG A 8 -53.78 42.32 10.81
C ARG A 8 -52.92 42.18 12.07
N LEU A 9 -53.47 42.44 13.25
CA LEU A 9 -52.71 42.37 14.51
C LEU A 9 -52.45 40.90 14.94
N CYS A 10 -53.38 39.98 14.65
CA CYS A 10 -53.20 38.56 14.97
C CYS A 10 -52.14 37.87 14.10
N ALA A 11 -51.98 38.29 12.84
CA ALA A 11 -50.97 37.72 11.93
C ALA A 11 -49.54 38.03 12.38
N SER A 12 -49.32 39.19 13.02
CA SER A 12 -48.00 39.61 13.49
C SER A 12 -47.53 38.84 14.73
N ILE A 13 -48.45 38.44 15.62
CA ILE A 13 -48.11 37.70 16.85
C ILE A 13 -47.67 36.27 16.53
N ILE A 14 -48.29 35.64 15.53
CA ILE A 14 -47.95 34.26 15.12
C ILE A 14 -46.54 34.19 14.51
N LEU A 15 -46.09 35.21 13.79
CA LEU A 15 -44.74 35.25 13.21
C LEU A 15 -43.63 35.31 14.28
N VAL A 16 -43.89 35.94 15.44
CA VAL A 16 -42.90 36.06 16.53
C VAL A 16 -42.73 34.73 17.28
N PHE A 17 -43.79 33.92 17.42
CA PHE A 17 -43.72 32.62 18.11
C PHE A 17 -43.03 31.52 17.29
N ILE A 18 -42.92 31.65 15.96
CA ILE A 18 -42.23 30.67 15.11
C ILE A 18 -40.70 30.90 15.12
N LEU A 19 -40.23 32.06 15.60
CA LEU A 19 -38.80 32.38 15.72
C LEU A 19 -38.18 31.97 17.07
N SER A 20 -38.97 31.59 18.07
CA SER A 20 -38.46 30.99 19.31
C SER A 20 -38.36 29.47 19.17
N GLY A 21 -37.47 29.02 18.27
CA GLY A 21 -37.06 27.63 18.18
C GLY A 21 -36.35 27.17 19.46
N CYS A 22 -36.61 25.93 19.85
CA CYS A 22 -36.10 25.27 21.05
C CYS A 22 -34.58 25.36 21.16
N ALA A 23 -34.08 26.19 22.09
CA ALA A 23 -32.71 26.06 22.58
C ALA A 23 -32.69 24.97 23.66
N GLU A 24 -32.55 23.72 23.23
CA GLU A 24 -32.29 22.59 24.12
C GLU A 24 -30.85 22.73 24.64
N PHE A 25 -30.70 23.40 25.79
CA PHE A 25 -29.41 23.59 26.45
C PHE A 25 -29.03 22.31 27.21
N ASN A 26 -28.62 21.28 26.48
CA ASN A 26 -27.92 20.13 27.05
C ASN A 26 -26.52 20.59 27.48
N SER A 27 -26.38 20.93 28.76
CA SER A 27 -25.09 21.16 29.41
C SER A 27 -24.43 19.82 29.74
N THR A 28 -24.17 18.98 28.74
CA THR A 28 -23.09 18.01 28.89
C THR A 28 -21.77 18.79 28.86
N PRO A 29 -20.81 18.50 29.74
CA PRO A 29 -19.52 19.16 29.69
C PRO A 29 -18.93 18.88 28.31
N ASN A 30 -18.84 19.92 27.48
CA ASN A 30 -18.00 19.94 26.28
C ASN A 30 -16.56 19.81 26.78
N ILE A 31 -16.15 18.56 27.03
CA ILE A 31 -14.76 18.18 26.79
C ILE A 31 -14.59 18.55 25.33
N ALA A 32 -13.89 19.64 25.07
CA ALA A 32 -13.40 19.95 23.74
C ALA A 32 -12.55 18.74 23.34
N THR A 33 -13.14 17.77 22.67
CA THR A 33 -12.43 16.79 21.89
C THR A 33 -11.75 17.62 20.83
N THR A 34 -10.49 17.97 21.08
CA THR A 34 -9.57 18.37 20.02
C THR A 34 -9.80 17.41 18.88
N PRO A 35 -10.22 17.87 17.69
CA PRO A 35 -10.47 16.97 16.57
C PRO A 35 -9.19 16.17 16.37
N TYR A 36 -9.26 14.87 16.63
CA TYR A 36 -8.16 13.97 16.38
C TYR A 36 -7.94 14.00 14.87
N ASN A 37 -6.88 14.70 14.48
CA ASN A 37 -6.54 14.89 13.08
C ASN A 37 -5.76 13.64 12.67
N ASP A 38 -6.47 12.65 12.13
CA ASP A 38 -5.82 11.47 11.57
C ASP A 38 -5.05 11.93 10.32
N PRO A 39 -3.70 11.90 10.32
CA PRO A 39 -2.90 12.36 9.18
C PRO A 39 -3.13 11.52 7.92
N TYR A 40 -3.83 10.40 8.05
CA TYR A 40 -4.16 9.50 6.95
C TYR A 40 -5.65 9.49 6.59
N ALA A 41 -6.49 10.38 7.14
CA ALA A 41 -7.92 10.41 6.81
C ALA A 41 -8.18 10.68 5.32
N GLN A 42 -7.38 11.56 4.73
CA GLN A 42 -7.40 11.85 3.30
C GLN A 42 -5.98 12.20 2.86
N SER A 43 -5.39 11.39 1.97
CA SER A 43 -4.00 11.57 1.55
C SER A 43 -3.94 12.27 0.20
N GLY A 44 -3.35 13.47 0.17
CA GLY A 44 -3.07 14.18 -1.07
C GLY A 44 -1.93 13.53 -1.85
N ILE A 45 -1.75 13.95 -3.12
CA ILE A 45 -0.66 13.44 -3.94
C ILE A 45 0.70 13.78 -3.34
N ASP A 46 0.86 15.01 -2.84
CA ASP A 46 2.13 15.47 -2.27
C ASP A 46 2.47 14.71 -0.98
N ASP A 47 1.47 14.32 -0.19
CA ASP A 47 1.65 13.48 1.01
C ASP A 47 2.17 12.09 0.64
N LEU A 48 1.58 11.46 -0.39
CA LEU A 48 2.01 10.14 -0.86
C LEU A 48 3.43 10.17 -1.44
N LEU A 49 3.77 11.23 -2.18
CA LEU A 49 5.12 11.40 -2.72
C LEU A 49 6.14 11.66 -1.61
N ALA A 50 5.81 12.51 -0.63
CA ALA A 50 6.66 12.76 0.52
C ALA A 50 6.85 11.49 1.37
N PHE A 51 5.79 10.72 1.58
CA PHE A 51 5.84 9.44 2.26
C PHE A 51 6.74 8.43 1.53
N GLY A 52 6.58 8.29 0.21
CA GLY A 52 7.43 7.42 -0.61
C GLY A 52 8.90 7.82 -0.56
N ALA A 53 9.19 9.12 -0.66
CA ALA A 53 10.55 9.65 -0.54
C ALA A 53 11.16 9.39 0.85
N SER A 54 10.37 9.59 1.91
CA SER A 54 10.78 9.31 3.28
C SER A 54 11.07 7.82 3.48
N MET A 55 10.21 6.93 2.98
CA MET A 55 10.43 5.49 3.07
C MET A 55 11.66 5.04 2.29
N ALA A 56 11.93 5.62 1.11
CA ALA A 56 13.10 5.28 0.32
C ALA A 56 14.42 5.63 1.03
N ALA A 57 14.42 6.64 1.90
CA ALA A 57 15.57 7.03 2.72
C ALA A 57 15.72 6.21 4.03
N MET A 58 14.74 5.38 4.38
CA MET A 58 14.75 4.58 5.60
C MET A 58 15.50 3.25 5.43
N SER A 59 16.02 2.72 6.54
CA SER A 59 16.50 1.34 6.59
C SER A 59 15.38 0.34 6.32
N GLU A 60 15.73 -0.89 5.94
CA GLU A 60 14.75 -1.97 5.76
C GLU A 60 13.94 -2.26 7.03
N THR A 61 14.60 -2.25 8.19
CA THR A 61 13.95 -2.45 9.49
C THR A 61 12.95 -1.34 9.81
N ALA A 62 13.33 -0.07 9.60
CA ALA A 62 12.45 1.07 9.83
C ALA A 62 11.24 1.07 8.88
N ARG A 63 11.45 0.73 7.60
CA ARG A 63 10.34 0.53 6.65
C ARG A 63 9.39 -0.57 7.13
N ALA A 64 9.92 -1.69 7.60
CA ALA A 64 9.10 -2.81 8.06
C ALA A 64 8.24 -2.44 9.28
N ASP A 65 8.80 -1.71 10.24
CA ASP A 65 8.05 -1.29 11.43
C ASP A 65 6.99 -0.23 11.12
N LEU A 66 7.30 0.73 10.23
CA LEU A 66 6.32 1.69 9.72
C LEU A 66 5.16 0.98 8.99
N CYS A 67 5.48 0.02 8.12
CA CYS A 67 4.50 -0.81 7.42
C CYS A 67 3.59 -1.60 8.38
N LYS A 68 4.14 -2.16 9.48
CA LYS A 68 3.35 -2.84 10.52
C LYS A 68 2.42 -1.87 11.25
N SER A 69 2.90 -0.67 11.54
CA SER A 69 2.10 0.38 12.16
C SER A 69 0.90 0.75 11.28
N LEU A 70 1.14 1.02 9.98
CA LEU A 70 0.08 1.36 9.03
C LEU A 70 -0.97 0.24 8.90
N GLN A 71 -0.53 -1.01 8.80
CA GLN A 71 -1.45 -2.16 8.78
C GLN A 71 -2.26 -2.29 10.08
N SER A 72 -1.68 -1.92 11.22
CA SER A 72 -2.38 -1.97 12.50
C SER A 72 -3.46 -0.88 12.55
N THR A 73 -3.12 0.34 12.11
CA THR A 73 -4.09 1.43 11.96
C THR A 73 -5.25 1.02 11.04
N GLN A 74 -4.95 0.44 9.87
CA GLN A 74 -5.96 0.03 8.89
C GLN A 74 -6.93 -1.03 9.42
N LYS A 75 -6.48 -1.89 10.34
CA LYS A 75 -7.33 -2.90 11.00
C LYS A 75 -8.27 -2.29 12.04
N VAL A 76 -7.84 -1.22 12.70
CA VAL A 76 -8.63 -0.53 13.73
C VAL A 76 -9.68 0.37 13.08
N SER A 77 -9.24 1.17 12.11
CA SER A 77 -10.09 2.08 11.35
C SER A 77 -9.67 2.02 9.89
N TYR A 78 -10.56 1.52 9.04
CA TYR A 78 -10.32 1.52 7.61
C TYR A 78 -10.27 2.96 7.11
N SER A 79 -9.13 3.35 6.53
CA SER A 79 -8.97 4.63 5.85
C SER A 79 -8.45 4.42 4.42
N GLU A 80 -9.02 5.16 3.49
CA GLU A 80 -8.57 5.21 2.11
C GLU A 80 -7.17 5.81 1.99
N GLY A 81 -6.84 6.81 2.82
CA GLY A 81 -5.50 7.39 2.84
C GLY A 81 -4.44 6.41 3.33
N VAL A 82 -4.74 5.63 4.37
CA VAL A 82 -3.86 4.54 4.83
C VAL A 82 -3.72 3.46 3.75
N GLN A 83 -4.79 3.13 3.02
CA GLN A 83 -4.75 2.18 1.91
C GLN A 83 -3.77 2.64 0.81
N LEU A 84 -3.79 3.93 0.47
CA LEU A 84 -2.87 4.52 -0.50
C LEU A 84 -1.42 4.53 0.01
N HIS A 85 -1.21 4.81 1.30
CA HIS A 85 0.11 4.70 1.92
C HIS A 85 0.64 3.26 1.90
N LEU A 86 -0.21 2.26 2.16
CA LEU A 86 0.17 0.85 2.05
C LEU A 86 0.52 0.45 0.60
N MET A 87 -0.18 1.00 -0.39
CA MET A 87 0.14 0.81 -1.81
C MET A 87 1.55 1.32 -2.14
N VAL A 88 1.84 2.58 -1.81
CA VAL A 88 3.18 3.18 -2.01
C VAL A 88 4.23 2.42 -1.20
N GLY A 89 3.93 2.09 0.05
CA GLY A 89 4.85 1.40 0.94
C GLY A 89 5.19 -0.02 0.46
N ARG A 90 4.25 -0.74 -0.16
CA ARG A 90 4.50 -2.08 -0.74
C ARG A 90 5.47 -2.06 -1.91
N LEU A 91 5.53 -0.96 -2.69
CA LEU A 91 6.53 -0.80 -3.74
C LEU A 91 7.96 -0.76 -3.16
N LEU A 92 8.10 -0.34 -1.90
CA LEU A 92 9.36 -0.14 -1.22
C LEU A 92 9.66 -1.20 -0.16
N SER A 93 8.68 -1.97 0.30
CA SER A 93 8.87 -2.95 1.37
C SER A 93 7.83 -4.08 1.32
N ASP A 94 8.32 -5.31 1.36
CA ASP A 94 7.46 -6.50 1.43
C ASP A 94 6.69 -6.61 2.75
N ALA A 95 7.09 -5.84 3.77
CA ALA A 95 6.42 -5.82 5.06
C ALA A 95 5.08 -5.08 5.02
N CYS A 96 4.78 -4.28 3.99
CA CYS A 96 3.57 -3.45 3.87
C CYS A 96 2.28 -4.23 3.51
N GLY A 97 2.30 -5.56 3.64
CA GLY A 97 1.13 -6.41 3.44
C GLY A 97 1.16 -7.15 2.10
N ASP A 98 0.07 -7.85 1.80
CA ASP A 98 -0.08 -8.66 0.59
C ASP A 98 -0.54 -7.79 -0.60
N ILE A 99 0.10 -7.97 -1.76
CA ILE A 99 -0.22 -7.19 -2.97
C ILE A 99 -1.70 -7.36 -3.37
N THR A 100 -2.26 -8.56 -3.25
CA THR A 100 -3.66 -8.82 -3.66
C THR A 100 -4.63 -8.03 -2.81
N LYS A 101 -4.42 -8.02 -1.49
CA LYS A 101 -5.26 -7.23 -0.55
C LYS A 101 -5.13 -5.74 -0.78
N ILE A 102 -3.93 -5.27 -1.10
CA ILE A 102 -3.70 -3.86 -1.42
C ILE A 102 -4.46 -3.46 -2.69
N LEU A 103 -4.32 -4.25 -3.76
CA LEU A 103 -5.01 -4.01 -5.03
C LEU A 103 -6.53 -4.08 -4.90
N GLU A 104 -7.05 -4.94 -4.03
CA GLU A 104 -8.48 -5.00 -3.73
C GLU A 104 -8.96 -3.71 -3.05
N GLY A 105 -8.25 -3.24 -2.01
CA GLY A 105 -8.60 -2.00 -1.33
C GLY A 105 -8.50 -0.76 -2.22
N VAL A 106 -7.54 -0.74 -3.16
CA VAL A 106 -7.41 0.37 -4.14
C VAL A 106 -8.59 0.42 -5.11
N LYS A 107 -9.18 -0.73 -5.48
CA LYS A 107 -10.37 -0.77 -6.33
C LYS A 107 -11.62 -0.25 -5.62
N SER A 108 -11.66 -0.34 -4.29
CA SER A 108 -12.77 0.16 -3.47
C SER A 108 -12.66 1.63 -3.09
N LEU A 109 -11.68 2.36 -3.61
CA LEU A 109 -11.51 3.78 -3.31
C LEU A 109 -12.69 4.60 -3.83
N SER A 110 -13.09 5.58 -3.02
CA SER A 110 -14.12 6.56 -3.33
C SER A 110 -13.78 7.34 -4.61
N PRO A 111 -14.81 7.72 -5.40
CA PRO A 111 -14.64 8.59 -6.56
C PRO A 111 -13.96 9.93 -6.26
N SER A 112 -13.90 10.38 -4.99
CA SER A 112 -13.17 11.59 -4.60
C SER A 112 -11.69 11.56 -5.01
N TYR A 113 -11.04 10.39 -4.96
CA TYR A 113 -9.64 10.23 -5.40
C TYR A 113 -9.50 10.23 -6.93
N THR A 114 -10.60 10.08 -7.66
CA THR A 114 -10.64 10.16 -9.13
C THR A 114 -10.92 11.58 -9.64
N ALA A 115 -11.24 12.52 -8.75
CA ALA A 115 -11.46 13.92 -9.14
C ALA A 115 -10.15 14.65 -9.49
N ASP A 116 -9.03 14.25 -8.88
CA ASP A 116 -7.69 14.75 -9.22
C ASP A 116 -7.00 13.82 -10.24
N GLU A 117 -6.80 14.33 -11.45
CA GLU A 117 -6.12 13.58 -12.52
C GLU A 117 -4.69 13.16 -12.15
N ARG A 118 -3.96 13.96 -11.38
CA ARG A 118 -2.58 13.64 -10.98
C ARG A 118 -2.59 12.45 -10.03
N MET A 119 -3.50 12.46 -9.05
CA MET A 119 -3.70 11.35 -8.13
C MET A 119 -4.11 10.08 -8.89
N GLN A 120 -5.05 10.18 -9.83
CA GLN A 120 -5.49 9.06 -10.64
C GLN A 120 -4.34 8.42 -11.42
N ARG A 121 -3.46 9.24 -12.02
CA ARG A 121 -2.28 8.76 -12.75
C ARG A 121 -1.29 8.07 -11.82
N LEU A 122 -1.04 8.61 -10.62
CA LEU A 122 -0.18 7.99 -9.62
C LEU A 122 -0.73 6.61 -9.22
N ILE A 123 -2.01 6.54 -8.86
CA ILE A 123 -2.68 5.28 -8.50
C ILE A 123 -2.58 4.26 -9.64
N ALA A 124 -2.81 4.68 -10.89
CA ALA A 124 -2.72 3.80 -12.04
C ALA A 124 -1.30 3.24 -12.25
N ILE A 125 -0.27 4.08 -12.11
CA ILE A 125 1.15 3.68 -12.26
C ILE A 125 1.54 2.68 -11.16
N ASP A 126 1.21 3.00 -9.90
CA ASP A 126 1.57 2.19 -8.75
C ASP A 126 0.83 0.85 -8.76
N THR A 127 -0.46 0.87 -9.09
CA THR A 127 -1.28 -0.34 -9.29
C THR A 127 -0.67 -1.25 -10.34
N GLN A 128 -0.29 -0.70 -11.50
CA GLN A 128 0.29 -1.49 -12.58
C GLN A 128 1.66 -2.06 -12.20
N THR A 129 2.45 -1.31 -11.43
CA THR A 129 3.74 -1.76 -10.90
C THR A 129 3.56 -2.93 -9.93
N LEU A 130 2.62 -2.83 -9.00
CA LEU A 130 2.28 -3.91 -8.07
C LEU A 130 1.78 -5.16 -8.80
N ILE A 131 0.96 -5.03 -9.83
CA ILE A 131 0.51 -6.16 -10.66
C ILE A 131 1.72 -6.89 -11.29
N ARG A 132 2.69 -6.13 -11.80
CA ARG A 132 3.92 -6.71 -12.37
C ARG A 132 4.73 -7.44 -11.31
N MET A 133 4.94 -6.83 -10.14
CA MET A 133 5.67 -7.44 -9.01
C MET A 133 5.02 -8.76 -8.58
N HIS A 134 3.70 -8.75 -8.38
CA HIS A 134 2.96 -9.95 -8.00
C HIS A 134 3.05 -11.08 -9.03
N ASN A 135 3.02 -10.75 -10.32
CA ASN A 135 3.19 -11.74 -11.39
C ASN A 135 4.61 -12.32 -11.42
N LEU A 136 5.63 -11.52 -11.06
CA LEU A 136 7.01 -11.99 -10.94
C LEU A 136 7.17 -12.94 -9.75
N GLU A 137 6.61 -12.58 -8.58
CA GLU A 137 6.61 -13.45 -7.39
C GLU A 137 5.93 -14.80 -7.68
N LYS A 138 4.78 -14.79 -8.37
CA LYS A 138 4.09 -16.02 -8.79
C LYS A 138 4.95 -16.88 -9.72
N LYS A 139 5.61 -16.27 -10.72
CA LYS A 139 6.49 -17.00 -11.65
C LYS A 139 7.67 -17.64 -10.92
N GLN A 140 8.30 -16.92 -9.98
CA GLN A 140 9.40 -17.45 -9.18
C GLN A 140 8.96 -18.68 -8.35
N ARG A 141 7.76 -18.63 -7.73
CA ARG A 141 7.22 -19.77 -6.98
C ARG A 141 6.99 -21.00 -7.86
N VAL A 142 6.49 -20.84 -9.09
CA VAL A 142 6.28 -21.96 -10.03
C VAL A 142 7.60 -22.59 -10.47
N VAL A 143 8.66 -21.80 -10.66
CA VAL A 143 9.99 -22.31 -11.00
C VAL A 143 10.58 -23.12 -9.85
N LEU A 144 10.46 -22.63 -8.60
CA LEU A 144 10.91 -23.34 -7.39
C LEU A 144 10.09 -24.61 -7.11
N GLN A 145 8.80 -24.62 -7.43
CA GLN A 145 7.91 -25.76 -7.22
C GLN A 145 7.89 -26.76 -8.38
N LYS A 146 8.77 -26.64 -9.39
CA LYS A 146 8.93 -27.69 -10.39
C LYS A 146 9.87 -28.75 -9.78
N PRO A 147 9.36 -29.83 -9.14
CA PRO A 147 10.24 -30.89 -8.71
C PRO A 147 10.98 -31.40 -9.94
N LYS A 148 12.29 -31.59 -9.82
CA LYS A 148 13.06 -32.43 -10.73
C LYS A 148 12.33 -33.77 -10.81
N LYS A 149 11.46 -33.94 -11.80
CA LYS A 149 11.06 -35.25 -12.29
C LYS A 149 12.31 -35.82 -12.95
N SER A 150 13.22 -36.32 -12.13
CA SER A 150 14.15 -37.36 -12.55
C SER A 150 13.29 -38.45 -13.15
N LYS A 151 13.47 -38.67 -14.46
CA LYS A 151 12.93 -39.83 -15.15
C LYS A 151 13.30 -41.06 -14.33
N ALA A 152 12.31 -41.68 -13.70
CA ALA A 152 12.41 -43.06 -13.26
C ALA A 152 12.45 -43.90 -14.53
N VAL A 153 13.65 -44.09 -15.08
CA VAL A 153 13.94 -45.23 -15.94
C VAL A 153 14.15 -46.38 -14.96
N VAL A 154 13.13 -47.22 -14.84
CA VAL A 154 13.24 -48.56 -14.27
C VAL A 154 14.10 -49.36 -15.25
N GLU A 155 15.33 -49.66 -14.85
CA GLU A 155 15.92 -51.01 -14.97
C GLU A 155 17.26 -51.11 -14.22
N THR A 156 17.21 -51.89 -13.14
CA THR A 156 18.24 -52.84 -12.64
C THR A 156 19.50 -52.34 -11.91
N LYS A 157 19.58 -52.73 -10.62
CA LYS A 157 20.76 -52.94 -9.72
C LYS A 157 21.58 -51.71 -9.21
N ASP A 158 21.51 -51.49 -7.89
CA ASP A 158 22.46 -50.72 -7.04
C ASP A 158 23.88 -51.34 -6.97
N PRO A 159 24.94 -50.71 -6.37
CA PRO A 159 25.18 -49.32 -5.84
C PRO A 159 26.55 -48.70 -6.35
N PRO A 160 27.17 -47.57 -5.87
CA PRO A 160 26.87 -46.59 -4.80
C PRO A 160 26.91 -45.08 -5.19
N GLU A 161 26.55 -44.21 -4.23
CA GLU A 161 26.56 -42.71 -4.16
C GLU A 161 27.36 -41.88 -5.21
N PRO A 162 26.79 -40.79 -5.76
CA PRO A 162 27.55 -39.77 -6.48
C PRO A 162 27.77 -38.52 -5.60
N LYS A 163 28.78 -38.53 -4.72
CA LYS A 163 29.34 -37.32 -4.08
C LYS A 163 30.13 -36.43 -5.05
N HIS A 164 30.21 -36.81 -6.33
CA HIS A 164 31.11 -36.22 -7.31
C HIS A 164 30.57 -34.97 -8.05
N ASN A 165 29.28 -34.64 -7.89
CA ASN A 165 28.66 -33.54 -8.65
C ASN A 165 28.80 -32.15 -8.00
N GLU A 166 28.94 -32.06 -6.68
CA GLU A 166 29.09 -30.76 -6.02
C GLU A 166 30.48 -30.16 -6.25
N THR A 167 31.54 -30.98 -6.20
CA THR A 167 32.91 -30.51 -6.45
C THR A 167 33.10 -30.00 -7.88
N ASN A 168 32.44 -30.63 -8.86
CA ASN A 168 32.50 -30.20 -10.25
C ASN A 168 31.73 -28.88 -10.46
N LEU A 169 30.58 -28.73 -9.81
CA LEU A 169 29.79 -27.50 -9.87
C LEU A 169 30.47 -26.32 -9.15
N LEU A 170 31.17 -26.59 -8.05
CA LEU A 170 32.00 -25.58 -7.38
C LEU A 170 33.19 -25.17 -8.24
N ARG A 171 33.80 -26.12 -8.96
CA ARG A 171 34.89 -25.84 -9.89
C ARG A 171 34.44 -24.99 -11.08
N GLU A 172 33.29 -25.30 -11.67
CA GLU A 172 32.69 -24.52 -12.76
C GLU A 172 32.37 -23.08 -12.31
N LYS A 173 31.82 -22.90 -11.11
CA LYS A 173 31.55 -21.57 -10.54
C LYS A 173 32.82 -20.77 -10.29
N LEU A 174 33.89 -21.41 -9.80
CA LEU A 174 35.17 -20.76 -9.57
C LEU A 174 35.85 -20.37 -10.89
N GLU A 175 35.75 -21.19 -11.93
CA GLU A 175 36.27 -20.88 -13.27
C GLU A 175 35.48 -19.74 -13.94
N ALA A 176 34.15 -19.68 -13.74
CA ALA A 176 33.32 -18.58 -14.22
C ALA A 176 33.67 -17.24 -13.56
N ILE A 177 33.88 -17.21 -12.24
CA ILE A 177 34.29 -15.99 -11.51
C ILE A 177 35.65 -15.51 -12.01
N ARG A 178 36.62 -16.43 -12.17
CA ARG A 178 37.96 -16.10 -12.66
C ARG A 178 37.95 -15.58 -14.11
N SER A 179 37.02 -16.06 -14.93
CA SER A 179 36.82 -15.57 -16.30
C SER A 179 36.27 -14.14 -16.31
N ILE A 180 35.38 -13.80 -15.39
CA ILE A 180 34.83 -12.44 -15.25
C ILE A 180 35.89 -11.47 -14.73
N GLU A 181 36.68 -11.86 -13.72
CA GLU A 181 37.80 -11.05 -13.22
C GLU A 181 38.82 -10.74 -14.32
N LYS A 182 39.19 -11.75 -15.12
CA LYS A 182 40.10 -11.55 -16.25
C LYS A 182 39.54 -10.59 -17.30
N GLN A 183 38.24 -10.67 -17.63
CA GLN A 183 37.60 -9.72 -18.56
C GLN A 183 37.54 -8.30 -18.00
N MET A 184 37.42 -8.15 -16.69
CA MET A 184 37.43 -6.83 -16.04
C MET A 184 38.84 -6.22 -16.03
N ASP A 185 39.88 -7.01 -15.73
CA ASP A 185 41.27 -6.53 -15.76
C ASP A 185 41.72 -6.14 -17.17
N GLU A 186 41.36 -6.92 -18.20
CA GLU A 186 41.67 -6.60 -19.60
C GLU A 186 40.96 -5.31 -20.09
N SER A 187 39.85 -4.92 -19.45
CA SER A 187 39.13 -3.68 -19.77
C SER A 187 39.68 -2.42 -19.10
N ILE A 188 40.57 -2.57 -18.12
CA ILE A 188 41.17 -1.46 -17.35
C ILE A 188 42.55 -1.08 -17.91
N ASP A 189 43.32 -2.04 -18.42
CA ASP A 189 44.67 -1.79 -18.98
C ASP A 189 44.67 -1.33 -20.46
N GLY A 190 43.49 -1.07 -21.03
CA GLY A 190 43.28 -0.69 -22.44
C GLY A 190 43.14 0.81 -22.72
N ASN A 191 43.49 1.70 -21.79
CA ASN A 191 43.41 3.16 -21.94
C ASN A 191 44.62 3.88 -21.32
#